data_AF-H0S8I9-F1
#
_entry.id   AF-H0S8I9-F1
#
_cell.length_a   1.000
_cell.length_b   1.000
_cell.length_c   1.000
_cell.angle_alpha   90.00
_cell.angle_beta   90.00
_cell.angle_gamma   90.00
#
_symmetry.space_group_name_H-M   'P 1'
#
loop_
_entity.id
_entity.type
_entity.pdbx_description
1 polymer ?
#
loop_
_entity_poly.entity_id
_entity_poly.type
_entity_poly.pdbx_seq_one_letter_code
_entity_poly.pdbx_strand_id
1 'polypeptide(L)'
;MDQSEKHRRFYARLICTAAKLDDPRIEEAFRTVRREPFAGPGPWWMIIGGHAYVQTPDDDPAFRPGTPAWRDMIAQPSEHGPALAFIGSDAPRRRHD
;
A
#
# COMPACT_ATOMS: atom_id res chain seq x y z
N MET A 1 -6.25 -17.19 15.08
CA MET A 1 -6.27 -16.02 14.18
C MET A 1 -5.02 -16.09 13.32
N ASP A 2 -5.20 -16.34 12.02
CA ASP A 2 -4.13 -16.29 11.02
C ASP A 2 -3.50 -14.88 11.00
N GLN A 3 -2.19 -14.78 10.76
CA GLN A 3 -1.49 -13.49 10.70
C GLN A 3 -2.09 -12.58 9.61
N SER A 4 -2.53 -13.16 8.49
CA SER A 4 -3.20 -12.44 7.42
C SER A 4 -4.47 -11.72 7.90
N GLU A 5 -5.23 -12.33 8.82
CA GLU A 5 -6.45 -11.72 9.36
C GLU A 5 -6.14 -10.49 10.23
N LYS A 6 -5.05 -10.54 11.00
CA LYS A 6 -4.56 -9.37 11.76
C LYS A 6 -4.13 -8.26 10.82
N HIS A 7 -3.43 -8.58 9.73
CA HIS A 7 -2.99 -7.60 8.74
C HIS A 7 -4.15 -6.95 8.00
N ARG A 8 -5.21 -7.70 7.64
CA ARG A 8 -6.42 -7.13 7.03
C ARG A 8 -7.16 -6.18 7.95
N ARG A 9 -7.31 -6.54 9.23
CA ARG A 9 -7.94 -5.67 10.24
C ARG A 9 -7.15 -4.37 10.44
N PHE A 10 -5.82 -4.47 10.55
CA PHE A 10 -4.96 -3.29 10.64
C PHE A 10 -5.08 -2.40 9.38
N TYR A 11 -5.03 -3.02 8.19
CA TYR A 11 -5.14 -2.32 6.91
C TYR A 11 -6.49 -1.62 6.74
N ALA A 12 -7.59 -2.29 7.07
CA ALA A 12 -8.94 -1.73 7.00
C ALA A 12 -9.04 -0.44 7.82
N ARG A 13 -8.54 -0.48 9.07
CA ARG A 13 -8.52 0.68 9.96
C ARG A 13 -7.64 1.80 9.41
N LEU A 14 -6.43 1.46 8.94
CA LEU A 14 -5.47 2.42 8.41
C LEU A 14 -6.05 3.20 7.22
N ILE A 15 -6.62 2.51 6.24
CA ILE A 15 -7.14 3.15 5.02
C ILE A 15 -8.41 3.94 5.27
N CYS A 16 -9.35 3.42 6.07
CA CYS A 16 -10.57 4.19 6.39
C CYS A 16 -10.24 5.45 7.17
N THR A 17 -9.29 5.37 8.12
CA THR A 17 -8.81 6.54 8.87
C THR A 17 -8.12 7.56 7.96
N ALA A 18 -7.22 7.10 7.08
CA ALA A 18 -6.50 7.98 6.14
C ALA A 18 -7.46 8.67 5.14
N ALA A 19 -8.50 7.96 4.70
CA ALA A 19 -9.52 8.45 3.80
C ALA A 19 -10.65 9.24 4.49
N LYS A 20 -10.63 9.37 5.83
CA LYS A 20 -11.69 10.01 6.64
C LYS A 20 -13.08 9.42 6.37
N LEU A 21 -13.14 8.09 6.30
CA LEU A 21 -14.37 7.35 6.08
C LEU A 21 -14.96 6.91 7.43
N ASP A 22 -16.21 7.26 7.67
CA ASP A 22 -16.94 6.93 8.89
C ASP A 22 -17.94 5.77 8.72
N ASP A 23 -18.16 5.28 7.49
CA ASP A 23 -19.09 4.19 7.23
C ASP A 23 -18.47 2.83 7.65
N PRO A 24 -19.00 2.15 8.68
CA PRO A 24 -18.47 0.88 9.16
C PRO A 24 -18.56 -0.24 8.11
N ARG A 25 -19.46 -0.12 7.11
CA ARG A 25 -19.59 -1.11 6.03
C ARG A 25 -18.36 -1.12 5.11
N ILE A 26 -17.67 0.02 4.99
CA ILE A 26 -16.47 0.13 4.16
C ILE A 26 -15.27 -0.49 4.89
N GLU A 27 -15.11 -0.22 6.19
CA GLU A 27 -14.07 -0.88 7.02
C GLU A 27 -14.27 -2.40 7.01
N GLU A 28 -15.52 -2.86 7.14
CA GLU A 28 -15.87 -4.28 7.08
C GLU A 28 -15.54 -4.92 5.72
N ALA A 29 -15.77 -4.21 4.62
CA ALA A 29 -15.39 -4.69 3.28
C ALA A 29 -13.87 -4.91 3.18
N PHE A 30 -13.05 -3.96 3.64
CA PHE A 30 -11.59 -4.12 3.64
C PHE A 30 -11.10 -5.22 4.57
N ARG A 31 -11.81 -5.48 5.67
CA ARG A 31 -11.49 -6.55 6.61
C ARG A 31 -11.74 -7.94 6.03
N THR A 32 -12.84 -8.08 5.28
CA THR A 32 -13.35 -9.38 4.79
C THR A 32 -12.74 -9.79 3.45
N VAL A 33 -12.39 -8.84 2.58
CA VAL A 33 -11.74 -9.15 1.30
C VAL A 33 -10.29 -9.61 1.50
N ARG A 34 -9.98 -10.83 1.07
CA ARG A 34 -8.60 -11.35 1.01
C ARG A 34 -7.85 -10.65 -0.09
N ARG A 35 -7.08 -9.61 0.26
CA ARG A 35 -6.32 -8.80 -0.72
C ARG A 35 -5.01 -9.44 -1.16
N GLU A 36 -4.51 -10.41 -0.41
CA GLU A 36 -3.21 -11.04 -0.61
C GLU A 36 -3.09 -11.73 -1.98
N PRO A 37 -4.12 -12.43 -2.50
CA PRO A 37 -4.06 -13.02 -3.84
C PRO A 37 -4.03 -12.01 -5.00
N PHE A 38 -4.43 -10.75 -4.78
CA PHE A 38 -4.44 -9.72 -5.85
C PHE A 38 -3.08 -9.03 -6.04
N ALA A 39 -2.15 -9.17 -5.09
CA ALA A 39 -0.84 -8.52 -5.18
C ALA A 39 0.06 -9.12 -6.27
N GLY A 40 -0.17 -10.39 -6.62
CA GLY A 40 0.74 -11.15 -7.49
C GLY A 40 2.08 -11.46 -6.82
N PRO A 41 3.04 -12.08 -7.52
CA PRO A 41 4.37 -12.35 -7.00
C PRO A 41 5.14 -11.04 -6.71
N GLY A 42 5.76 -10.93 -5.54
CA GLY A 42 6.69 -9.85 -5.24
C GLY A 42 8.12 -10.12 -5.75
N PRO A 43 9.09 -9.24 -5.43
CA PRO A 43 8.93 -7.98 -4.70
C PRO A 43 8.25 -6.87 -5.54
N TRP A 44 7.60 -5.92 -4.86
CA TRP A 44 6.82 -4.86 -5.50
C TRP A 44 7.46 -3.48 -5.36
N TRP A 45 7.21 -2.59 -6.33
CA TRP A 45 7.54 -1.18 -6.22
C TRP A 45 6.36 -0.39 -5.66
N MET A 46 6.58 0.38 -4.60
CA MET A 46 5.52 1.15 -3.93
C MET A 46 6.00 2.55 -3.53
N ILE A 47 5.07 3.50 -3.50
CA ILE A 47 5.27 4.82 -2.89
C ILE A 47 4.70 4.77 -1.47
N ILE A 48 5.50 5.18 -0.49
CA ILE A 48 5.08 5.30 0.91
C ILE A 48 5.35 6.73 1.35
N GLY A 49 4.37 7.38 1.99
CA GLY A 49 4.58 8.67 2.65
C GLY A 49 5.02 9.83 1.75
N GLY A 50 4.79 9.74 0.43
CA GLY A 50 5.23 10.76 -0.53
C GLY A 50 6.71 10.68 -0.93
N HIS A 51 7.39 9.59 -0.57
CA HIS A 51 8.78 9.34 -0.99
C HIS A 51 8.86 8.78 -2.42
N ALA A 52 10.07 8.72 -2.97
CA ALA A 52 10.36 8.03 -4.22
C ALA A 52 9.90 6.55 -4.16
N TYR A 53 9.70 5.94 -5.32
CA TYR A 53 9.37 4.52 -5.40
C TYR A 53 10.47 3.69 -4.69
N VAL A 54 10.04 2.80 -3.82
CA VAL A 54 10.91 1.83 -3.14
C VAL A 54 10.46 0.42 -3.45
N GLN A 55 11.41 -0.49 -3.63
CA GLN A 55 11.13 -1.91 -3.80
C GLN A 55 10.97 -2.56 -2.42
N THR A 56 10.00 -3.45 -2.26
CA THR A 56 9.90 -4.25 -1.03
C THR A 56 11.10 -5.22 -0.92
N PRO A 57 11.56 -5.55 0.30
CA PRO A 57 12.66 -6.50 0.47
C PRO A 57 12.33 -7.92 -0.04
N ASP A 58 11.06 -8.31 0.03
CA ASP A 58 10.54 -9.63 -0.33
C ASP A 58 9.07 -9.53 -0.81
N ASP A 59 8.41 -10.69 -0.94
CA ASP A 59 7.01 -10.85 -1.31
C ASP A 59 6.06 -10.91 -0.11
N ASP A 60 6.47 -10.48 1.10
CA ASP A 60 5.58 -10.40 2.26
C ASP A 60 4.69 -9.14 2.17
N PRO A 61 3.36 -9.28 1.96
CA PRO A 61 2.44 -8.16 1.89
C PRO A 61 2.23 -7.43 3.23
N ALA A 62 2.84 -7.92 4.31
CA ALA A 62 2.84 -7.30 5.64
C ALA A 62 4.01 -6.34 5.89
N PHE A 63 4.87 -6.10 4.89
CA PHE A 63 6.00 -5.16 5.02
C PHE A 63 5.56 -3.82 5.63
N ARG A 64 6.26 -3.40 6.68
CA ARG A 64 5.90 -2.22 7.48
C ARG A 64 6.94 -1.11 7.33
N PRO A 65 6.53 0.08 6.83
CA PRO A 65 7.38 1.26 6.83
C PRO A 65 7.75 1.71 8.25
N GLY A 66 8.98 2.18 8.46
CA GLY A 66 9.45 2.76 9.74
C GLY A 66 10.36 1.87 10.58
N THR A 67 10.68 0.65 10.15
CA THR A 67 11.74 -0.17 10.75
C THR A 67 13.14 0.43 10.43
N PRO A 68 14.20 0.10 11.19
CA PRO A 68 15.55 0.51 10.84
C PRO A 68 15.93 0.15 9.39
N ALA A 69 15.57 -1.06 8.95
CA ALA A 69 15.77 -1.52 7.57
C ALA A 69 15.04 -0.64 6.52
N TRP A 70 13.87 -0.10 6.84
CA TRP A 70 13.17 0.85 5.97
C TRP A 70 13.92 2.18 5.83
N ARG A 71 14.54 2.67 6.91
CA ARG A 71 15.32 3.93 6.91
C ARG A 71 16.52 3.85 5.97
N ASP A 72 17.22 2.72 5.99
CA ASP A 72 18.38 2.50 5.13
C ASP A 72 17.96 2.36 3.65
N MET A 73 16.78 1.77 3.40
CA MET A 73 16.22 1.60 2.06
C MET A 73 15.79 2.92 1.40
N ILE A 74 15.15 3.83 2.15
CA ILE A 74 14.74 5.16 1.60
C ILE A 74 15.91 6.15 1.47
N ALA A 75 17.01 5.91 2.18
CA ALA A 75 18.21 6.75 2.13
C ALA A 75 19.07 6.48 0.88
N GLN A 76 18.79 5.38 0.17
CA GLN A 76 19.48 5.02 -1.06
C GLN A 76 18.77 5.66 -2.26
N PRO A 77 19.47 6.48 -3.07
CA PRO A 77 18.87 7.03 -4.29
C PRO A 77 18.55 5.89 -5.26
N SER A 78 17.29 5.79 -5.69
CA SER A 78 16.87 4.78 -6.67
C SER A 78 17.57 5.04 -8.01
N GLU A 79 18.40 4.11 -8.49
CA GLU A 79 19.00 4.17 -9.84
C GLU A 79 17.96 3.92 -10.95
N HIS A 80 16.79 3.41 -10.59
CA HIS A 80 15.75 3.03 -11.54
C HIS A 80 14.55 3.99 -11.47
N GLY A 81 14.46 4.87 -12.48
CA GLY A 81 13.23 5.58 -12.86
C GLY A 81 12.13 4.63 -13.35
N PRO A 82 10.89 5.12 -13.54
CA PRO A 82 9.67 4.40 -13.20
C PRO A 82 9.33 3.25 -14.17
N ALA A 83 9.08 2.07 -13.62
CA ALA A 83 8.25 1.04 -14.24
C ALA A 83 6.87 1.06 -13.56
N LEU A 84 5.83 1.31 -14.34
CA LEU A 84 4.43 1.47 -13.93
C LEU A 84 3.91 0.26 -13.14
N ALA A 85 3.46 0.48 -11.89
CA ALA A 85 2.47 -0.34 -11.21
C ALA A 85 1.50 0.57 -10.45
N PHE A 86 0.34 0.79 -11.06
CA PHE A 86 -0.71 1.70 -10.66
C PHE A 86 -1.57 1.05 -9.56
N ILE A 87 -1.55 1.58 -8.32
CA ILE A 87 -2.62 1.35 -7.34
C ILE A 87 -3.17 2.73 -6.95
N GLY A 88 -4.36 3.05 -7.47
CA GLY A 88 -5.10 4.26 -7.12
C GLY A 88 -5.27 5.20 -8.30
N SER A 89 -6.40 5.05 -9.00
CA SER A 89 -6.80 5.88 -10.13
C SER A 89 -7.03 7.33 -9.73
N ASP A 90 -6.05 8.18 -10.00
CA ASP A 90 -6.29 9.60 -10.29
C ASP A 90 -6.80 9.68 -11.73
N ALA A 91 -8.13 9.73 -11.89
CA ALA A 91 -8.72 10.03 -13.19
C ALA A 91 -8.54 11.53 -13.46
N PRO A 92 -8.02 11.95 -14.63
CA PRO A 92 -7.88 13.37 -14.93
C PRO A 92 -9.26 14.03 -14.96
N ARG A 93 -9.49 15.01 -14.08
CA ARG A 93 -10.62 15.93 -14.23
C ARG A 93 -10.48 16.60 -15.59
N ARG A 94 -11.32 16.25 -16.56
CA ARG A 94 -11.51 17.08 -17.75
C ARG A 94 -11.96 18.44 -17.25
N ARG A 95 -11.20 19.49 -17.56
CA ARG A 95 -11.76 20.84 -17.59
C ARG A 95 -12.85 20.82 -18.66
N HIS A 96 -14.08 21.13 -18.25
CA HIS A 96 -15.11 21.55 -19.18
C HIS A 96 -14.89 23.04 -19.40
N ASP A 97 -14.32 23.36 -20.55
CA ASP A 97 -14.42 24.68 -21.18
C ASP A 97 -15.17 24.46 -22.50
#